data_AF-A0A2N2IQN0-F1
#
_entry.id   AF-A0A2N2IQN0-F1
#
_cell.length_a   1.000
_cell.length_b   1.000
_cell.length_c   1.000
_cell.angle_alpha   90.00
_cell.angle_beta   90.00
_cell.angle_gamma   90.00
#
_symmetry.space_group_name_H-M   'P 1'
#
loop_
_entity.id
_entity.type
_entity.pdbx_description
1 polymer ?
#
loop_
_entity_poly.entity_id
_entity_poly.type
_entity_poly.pdbx_seq_one_letter_code
_entity_poly.pdbx_strand_id
1 'polypeptide(L)'
;RFVVRMAMRYWRPGAEVALAEFARAGVRRIVALTLYPHYSRATTGSSLDALRRAVAASGQAFELAEVREWPEQPEYVACLAQGIREGMAAFGPEPVQLVYSAHSLPVSFIREGDPYLDQIKRTIAAVEKITGVEGRLCFQSRSGPVEWLSPSTPEMLEQLAGEGVKNVLMVPISFVSDHVETLYEIDIQYREQAKELGMRLERTASLNTHPLFIAGLATLVKDTCAKQGWL
;
A
#
# COMPACT_ATOMS: atom_id res chain seq x y z
N ARG A 1 -10.12 -8.70 -24.77
CA ARG A 1 -8.88 -7.86 -24.81
C ARG A 1 -8.99 -6.80 -23.73
N PHE A 2 -7.99 -6.61 -22.88
CA PHE A 2 -7.97 -5.56 -21.87
C PHE A 2 -7.20 -4.33 -22.40
N VAL A 3 -7.66 -3.14 -22.03
CA VAL A 3 -6.94 -1.87 -22.25
C VAL A 3 -6.74 -1.23 -20.88
N VAL A 4 -5.48 -0.94 -20.53
CA VAL A 4 -5.12 -0.44 -19.20
C VAL A 4 -4.70 1.02 -19.30
N ARG A 5 -5.19 1.86 -18.38
CA ARG A 5 -4.81 3.27 -18.22
C ARG A 5 -4.68 3.62 -16.75
N MET A 6 -3.76 4.54 -16.45
CA MET A 6 -3.65 5.13 -15.12
C MET A 6 -4.62 6.28 -14.95
N ALA A 7 -5.11 6.47 -13.73
CA ALA A 7 -5.90 7.62 -13.33
C ALA A 7 -5.42 8.08 -11.94
N MET A 8 -4.58 9.11 -11.93
CA MET A 8 -4.02 9.70 -10.73
C MET A 8 -4.99 10.71 -10.12
N ARG A 9 -5.12 10.70 -8.79
CA ARG A 9 -6.03 11.60 -8.08
C ARG A 9 -5.55 13.06 -8.06
N TYR A 10 -4.24 13.25 -7.93
CA TYR A 10 -3.58 14.55 -7.73
C TYR A 10 -2.43 14.81 -8.73
N TRP A 11 -2.27 13.95 -9.73
CA TRP A 11 -1.27 14.11 -10.78
C TRP A 11 -1.86 13.78 -12.15
N ARG A 12 -1.03 13.81 -13.20
CA ARG A 12 -1.42 13.42 -14.56
C ARG A 12 -0.95 11.98 -14.86
N PRO A 13 -1.72 11.20 -15.64
CA PRO A 13 -3.04 11.50 -16.19
C PRO A 13 -4.16 11.33 -15.14
N GLY A 14 -5.19 12.18 -15.21
CA GLY A 14 -6.40 12.05 -14.39
C GLY A 14 -7.45 11.11 -15.01
N ALA A 15 -8.56 10.87 -14.30
CA ALA A 15 -9.62 9.97 -14.74
C ALA A 15 -10.26 10.39 -16.07
N GLU A 16 -10.43 11.68 -16.31
CA GLU A 16 -11.04 12.24 -17.52
C GLU A 16 -10.25 11.87 -18.78
N VAL A 17 -8.92 11.87 -18.68
CA VAL A 17 -8.01 11.50 -19.78
C VAL A 17 -8.18 10.02 -20.12
N ALA A 18 -8.17 9.16 -19.09
CA ALA A 18 -8.37 7.71 -19.27
C ALA A 18 -9.74 7.39 -19.87
N LEU A 19 -10.81 8.04 -19.39
CA LEU A 19 -12.17 7.86 -19.91
C LEU A 19 -12.31 8.31 -21.36
N ALA A 20 -11.72 9.44 -21.74
CA ALA A 20 -11.72 9.92 -23.13
C ALA A 20 -10.97 8.96 -24.08
N GLU A 21 -9.90 8.32 -23.60
CA GLU A 21 -9.19 7.29 -24.37
C GLU A 21 -9.98 6.00 -24.48
N PHE A 22 -10.63 5.56 -23.40
CA PHE A 22 -11.52 4.42 -23.41
C PHE A 22 -12.71 4.60 -24.36
N ALA A 23 -13.35 5.77 -24.35
CA ALA A 23 -14.43 6.10 -25.29
C ALA A 23 -13.96 6.00 -26.75
N ARG A 24 -12.80 6.59 -27.08
CA ARG A 24 -12.19 6.52 -28.42
C ARG A 24 -11.83 5.10 -28.84
N ALA A 25 -11.46 4.24 -27.89
CA ALA A 25 -11.16 2.83 -28.13
C ALA A 25 -12.42 1.92 -28.15
N GLY A 26 -13.63 2.48 -28.01
CA GLY A 26 -14.88 1.71 -27.98
C GLY A 26 -15.07 0.88 -26.70
N VAL A 27 -14.31 1.17 -25.64
CA VAL A 27 -14.47 0.50 -24.33
C VAL A 27 -15.76 0.99 -23.69
N ARG A 28 -16.57 0.06 -23.16
CA ARG A 28 -17.82 0.36 -22.43
C ARG A 28 -17.83 -0.18 -21.01
N ARG A 29 -17.02 -1.18 -20.71
CA ARG A 29 -16.90 -1.82 -19.39
C ARG A 29 -15.56 -1.47 -18.77
N ILE A 30 -15.59 -0.94 -17.57
CA ILE A 30 -14.41 -0.45 -16.85
C ILE A 30 -14.33 -1.16 -15.50
N VAL A 31 -13.16 -1.71 -15.20
CA VAL A 31 -12.80 -2.12 -13.84
C VAL A 31 -11.91 -1.03 -13.25
N ALA A 32 -12.38 -0.35 -12.22
CA ALA A 32 -11.56 0.54 -11.40
C ALA A 32 -10.80 -0.30 -10.37
N LEU A 33 -9.50 -0.48 -10.59
CA LEU A 33 -8.61 -1.16 -9.68
C LEU A 33 -7.84 -0.13 -8.84
N THR A 34 -8.11 -0.07 -7.54
CA THR A 34 -7.26 0.71 -6.64
C THR A 34 -5.87 0.08 -6.53
N LEU A 35 -4.82 0.91 -6.47
CA LEU A 35 -3.46 0.46 -6.16
C LEU A 35 -3.15 0.49 -4.66
N TYR A 36 -4.11 0.89 -3.82
CA TYR A 36 -4.03 0.79 -2.37
C TYR A 36 -4.61 -0.56 -1.92
N PRO A 37 -3.81 -1.49 -1.37
CA PRO A 37 -4.35 -2.75 -0.85
C PRO A 37 -5.37 -2.51 0.26
N HIS A 38 -5.13 -1.50 1.08
CA HIS A 38 -5.95 -1.10 2.23
C HIS A 38 -6.84 0.09 1.86
N TYR A 39 -8.15 -0.05 2.02
CA TYR A 39 -9.08 1.05 1.82
C TYR A 39 -8.90 2.12 2.90
N SER A 40 -8.82 3.37 2.47
CA SER A 40 -9.17 4.54 3.29
C SER A 40 -10.04 5.48 2.48
N ARG A 41 -10.90 6.24 3.17
CA ARG A 41 -11.67 7.32 2.55
C ARG A 41 -10.78 8.40 1.93
N ALA A 42 -9.58 8.63 2.50
CA ALA A 42 -8.62 9.61 1.97
C ALA A 42 -8.00 9.17 0.63
N THR A 43 -7.87 7.87 0.39
CA THR A 43 -7.15 7.31 -0.76
C THR A 43 -8.11 6.72 -1.79
N THR A 44 -8.50 5.46 -1.62
CA THR A 44 -9.41 4.75 -2.53
C THR A 44 -10.77 5.44 -2.59
N GLY A 45 -11.33 5.87 -1.45
CA GLY A 45 -12.61 6.59 -1.42
C GLY A 45 -12.59 7.84 -2.29
N SER A 46 -11.64 8.75 -2.03
CA SER A 46 -11.42 9.98 -2.80
C SER A 46 -11.24 9.71 -4.30
N SER A 47 -10.51 8.65 -4.67
CA SER A 47 -10.23 8.28 -6.06
C SER A 47 -11.46 7.73 -6.78
N LEU A 48 -12.22 6.85 -6.13
CA LEU A 48 -13.44 6.30 -6.70
C LEU A 48 -14.54 7.37 -6.82
N ASP A 49 -14.67 8.27 -5.85
CA ASP A 49 -15.62 9.38 -5.94
C ASP A 49 -15.27 10.33 -7.10
N ALA A 50 -13.98 10.62 -7.29
CA ALA A 50 -13.53 11.40 -8.44
C ALA A 50 -13.83 10.69 -9.77
N LEU A 51 -13.54 9.39 -9.86
CA LEU A 51 -13.82 8.59 -11.04
C LEU A 51 -15.33 8.54 -11.36
N ARG A 52 -16.19 8.30 -10.36
CA ARG A 52 -17.65 8.27 -10.56
C ARG A 52 -18.18 9.61 -11.08
N ARG A 53 -17.68 10.73 -10.53
CA ARG A 53 -18.01 12.07 -11.06
C ARG A 53 -17.55 12.25 -12.50
N ALA A 54 -16.34 11.82 -12.84
CA ALA A 54 -15.81 11.91 -14.20
C ALA A 54 -16.61 11.02 -15.19
N VAL A 55 -17.01 9.82 -14.78
CA VAL A 55 -17.90 8.94 -15.57
C VAL A 55 -19.24 9.62 -15.82
N ALA A 56 -19.89 10.16 -14.78
CA ALA A 56 -21.15 10.87 -14.92
C ALA A 56 -21.04 12.11 -15.84
N ALA A 57 -19.94 12.85 -15.74
CA ALA A 57 -19.69 14.03 -16.59
C ALA A 57 -19.34 13.69 -18.04
N SER A 58 -18.88 12.47 -18.33
CA SER A 58 -18.43 12.07 -19.68
C SER A 58 -19.56 11.97 -20.71
N GLY A 59 -20.81 11.84 -20.27
CA GLY A 59 -21.96 11.58 -21.14
C GLY A 59 -21.92 10.22 -21.86
N GLN A 60 -20.98 9.34 -21.50
CA GLN A 60 -20.84 8.00 -22.05
C GLN A 60 -21.55 6.97 -21.17
N ALA A 61 -22.12 5.94 -21.79
CA ALA A 61 -22.69 4.79 -21.09
C ALA A 61 -21.58 3.79 -20.69
N PHE A 62 -20.79 4.13 -19.67
CA PHE A 62 -19.82 3.20 -19.09
C PHE A 62 -20.48 2.33 -18.00
N GLU A 63 -20.25 1.02 -18.07
CA GLU A 63 -20.49 0.09 -16.96
C GLU A 63 -19.23 0.06 -16.08
N LEU A 64 -19.38 0.37 -14.79
CA LEU A 64 -18.27 0.47 -13.85
C LEU A 64 -18.34 -0.62 -12.78
N ALA A 65 -17.27 -1.40 -12.66
CA ALA A 65 -17.03 -2.31 -11.54
C ALA A 65 -15.79 -1.84 -10.76
N GLU A 66 -15.76 -2.09 -9.46
CA GLU A 66 -14.72 -1.53 -8.58
C GLU A 66 -14.06 -2.63 -7.75
N VAL A 67 -12.73 -2.70 -7.81
CA VAL A 67 -11.90 -3.39 -6.81
C VAL A 67 -11.49 -2.33 -5.80
N ARG A 68 -12.19 -2.30 -4.67
CA ARG A 68 -12.08 -1.23 -3.66
C ARG A 68 -10.97 -1.46 -2.64
N GLU A 69 -10.59 -2.71 -2.42
CA GLU A 69 -9.62 -3.15 -1.43
C GLU A 69 -9.21 -4.59 -1.71
N TRP A 70 -8.02 -4.96 -1.27
CA TRP A 70 -7.45 -6.30 -1.49
C TRP A 70 -6.32 -6.60 -0.48
N PRO A 71 -6.53 -6.42 0.85
CA PRO A 71 -5.45 -6.49 1.84
C PRO A 71 -4.81 -7.88 1.95
N GLU A 72 -5.59 -8.93 1.70
CA GLU A 72 -5.16 -10.34 1.85
C GLU A 72 -4.99 -11.02 0.48
N GLN A 73 -4.79 -10.24 -0.59
CA GLN A 73 -4.61 -10.79 -1.94
C GLN A 73 -3.39 -11.74 -1.95
N PRO A 74 -3.54 -13.01 -2.42
CA PRO A 74 -2.52 -14.04 -2.20
C PRO A 74 -1.13 -13.69 -2.74
N GLU A 75 -1.06 -13.22 -3.99
CA GLU A 75 0.20 -12.86 -4.64
C GLU A 75 0.86 -11.64 -3.99
N TYR A 76 0.10 -10.65 -3.54
CA TYR A 76 0.58 -9.49 -2.78
C TYR A 76 1.21 -9.91 -1.44
N VAL A 77 0.47 -10.71 -0.65
CA VAL A 77 0.96 -11.24 0.63
C VAL A 77 2.21 -12.10 0.41
N ALA A 78 2.24 -12.92 -0.65
CA ALA A 78 3.40 -13.72 -1.00
C ALA A 78 4.63 -12.87 -1.37
N CYS A 79 4.45 -11.77 -2.09
CA CYS A 79 5.55 -10.85 -2.41
C CYS A 79 6.12 -10.18 -1.15
N LEU A 80 5.25 -9.73 -0.23
CA LEU A 80 5.69 -9.17 1.05
C LEU A 80 6.47 -10.21 1.87
N ALA A 81 5.94 -11.43 1.98
CA ALA A 81 6.61 -12.52 2.70
C ALA A 81 7.97 -12.88 2.08
N GLN A 82 8.10 -12.84 0.75
CA GLN A 82 9.37 -13.03 0.05
C GLN A 82 10.36 -11.90 0.39
N GLY A 83 9.93 -10.64 0.28
CA GLY A 83 10.78 -9.49 0.60
C GLY A 83 11.28 -9.52 2.04
N ILE A 84 10.44 -9.96 2.99
CA ILE A 84 10.85 -10.15 4.39
C ILE A 84 11.92 -11.23 4.52
N ARG A 85 11.74 -12.40 3.91
CA ARG A 85 12.76 -13.47 3.96
C ARG A 85 14.09 -13.03 3.38
N GLU A 86 14.06 -12.35 2.23
CA GLU A 86 15.27 -11.82 1.59
C GLU A 86 15.94 -10.74 2.43
N GLY A 87 15.16 -9.80 2.96
CA GLY A 87 15.65 -8.73 3.83
C GLY A 87 16.25 -9.25 5.13
N MET A 88 15.62 -10.26 5.76
CA MET A 88 16.12 -10.90 6.97
C MET A 88 17.45 -11.62 6.70
N ALA A 89 17.54 -12.36 5.59
CA ALA A 89 18.77 -13.07 5.22
C ALA A 89 19.97 -12.12 5.02
N ALA A 90 19.74 -10.86 4.61
CA ALA A 90 20.78 -9.86 4.41
C ALA A 90 21.48 -9.39 5.70
N PHE A 91 20.91 -9.69 6.88
CA PHE A 91 21.55 -9.45 8.18
C PHE A 91 22.37 -10.65 8.67
N GLY A 92 22.36 -11.78 7.95
CA GLY A 92 23.03 -13.00 8.38
C GLY A 92 22.40 -13.60 9.64
N PRO A 93 23.18 -14.11 10.62
CA PRO A 93 22.66 -14.76 11.82
C PRO A 93 22.24 -13.78 12.93
N GLU A 94 22.38 -12.47 12.72
CA GLU A 94 22.09 -11.48 13.76
C GLU A 94 20.59 -11.38 14.06
N PRO A 95 20.18 -11.12 15.32
CA PRO A 95 18.78 -10.85 15.64
C PRO A 95 18.29 -9.59 14.93
N VAL A 96 17.12 -9.67 14.30
CA VAL A 96 16.50 -8.55 13.57
C VAL A 96 15.07 -8.34 14.04
N GLN A 97 14.72 -7.09 14.35
CA GLN A 97 13.34 -6.69 14.59
C GLN A 97 12.65 -6.34 13.26
N LEU A 98 11.56 -7.03 12.96
CA LEU A 98 10.68 -6.67 11.85
C LEU A 98 9.79 -5.48 12.24
N VAL A 99 9.74 -4.45 11.40
CA VAL A 99 8.87 -3.28 11.60
C VAL A 99 8.05 -3.01 10.33
N TYR A 100 6.73 -3.07 10.43
CA TYR A 100 5.83 -2.64 9.38
C TYR A 100 5.63 -1.12 9.49
N SER A 101 5.94 -0.39 8.42
CA SER A 101 5.70 1.06 8.32
C SER A 101 4.54 1.32 7.37
N ALA A 102 3.49 1.97 7.87
CA ALA A 102 2.34 2.39 7.09
C ALA A 102 2.18 3.91 7.12
N HIS A 103 1.64 4.52 6.07
CA HIS A 103 1.30 5.94 6.11
C HIS A 103 0.24 6.19 7.19
N SER A 104 0.43 7.21 8.03
CA SER A 104 -0.47 7.49 9.15
C SER A 104 -1.81 8.06 8.67
N LEU A 105 -2.86 7.91 9.49
CA LEU A 105 -4.13 8.61 9.32
C LEU A 105 -4.47 9.35 10.62
N PRO A 106 -5.26 10.44 10.54
CA PRO A 106 -5.84 11.05 11.74
C PRO A 106 -6.69 10.01 12.50
N VAL A 107 -6.57 9.97 13.82
CA VAL A 107 -7.33 9.03 14.67
C VAL A 107 -8.84 9.18 14.50
N SER A 108 -9.31 10.40 14.19
CA SER A 108 -10.72 10.65 13.88
C SER A 108 -11.24 9.80 12.73
N PHE A 109 -10.42 9.50 11.70
CA PHE A 109 -10.84 8.67 10.57
C PHE A 109 -11.18 7.26 11.05
N ILE A 110 -10.35 6.69 11.93
CA ILE A 110 -10.57 5.37 12.49
C ILE A 110 -11.80 5.37 13.40
N ARG A 111 -11.96 6.39 14.25
CA ARG A 111 -13.16 6.55 15.10
C ARG A 111 -14.44 6.68 14.27
N GLU A 112 -14.35 7.25 13.08
CA GLU A 112 -15.45 7.41 12.12
C GLU A 112 -15.67 6.16 11.23
N GLY A 113 -14.96 5.06 11.49
CA GLY A 113 -15.16 3.76 10.85
C GLY A 113 -14.32 3.51 9.59
N ASP A 114 -13.25 4.26 9.37
CA ASP A 114 -12.29 3.96 8.30
C ASP A 114 -11.59 2.61 8.58
N PRO A 115 -11.68 1.61 7.67
CA PRO A 115 -11.21 0.25 7.94
C PRO A 115 -9.69 0.10 7.82
N TYR A 116 -8.97 1.13 7.35
CA TYR A 116 -7.56 1.08 6.98
C TYR A 116 -6.66 0.34 7.99
N LEU A 117 -6.78 0.68 9.27
CA LEU A 117 -5.96 0.09 10.34
C LEU A 117 -6.21 -1.42 10.47
N ASP A 118 -7.47 -1.85 10.44
CA ASP A 118 -7.83 -3.26 10.56
C ASP A 118 -7.38 -4.03 9.31
N GLN A 119 -7.44 -3.42 8.13
CA GLN A 119 -6.94 -4.04 6.89
C GLN A 119 -5.42 -4.20 6.89
N ILE A 120 -4.67 -3.23 7.41
CA ILE A 120 -3.22 -3.38 7.61
C ILE A 120 -2.94 -4.56 8.54
N LYS A 121 -3.63 -4.64 9.68
CA LYS A 121 -3.45 -5.75 10.63
C LYS A 121 -3.77 -7.11 10.00
N ARG A 122 -4.80 -7.21 9.16
CA ARG A 122 -5.09 -8.43 8.39
C ARG A 122 -3.97 -8.81 7.43
N THR A 123 -3.39 -7.82 6.74
CA THR A 123 -2.24 -8.04 5.86
C THR A 123 -1.04 -8.55 6.64
N ILE A 124 -0.73 -7.92 7.77
CA ILE A 124 0.34 -8.33 8.69
C ILE A 124 0.11 -9.78 9.11
N ALA A 125 -1.06 -10.12 9.66
CA ALA A 125 -1.37 -11.48 10.10
C ALA A 125 -1.21 -12.52 8.97
N ALA A 126 -1.63 -12.18 7.74
CA ALA A 126 -1.48 -13.05 6.58
C ALA A 126 0.01 -13.26 6.20
N VAL A 127 0.82 -12.22 6.26
CA VAL A 127 2.26 -12.28 6.01
C VAL A 127 2.99 -13.07 7.09
N GLU A 128 2.71 -12.79 8.37
CA GLU A 128 3.32 -13.45 9.52
C GLU A 128 3.00 -14.94 9.56
N LYS A 129 1.80 -15.34 9.12
CA LYS A 129 1.46 -16.76 8.94
C LYS A 129 2.36 -17.48 7.94
N ILE A 130 2.87 -16.78 6.92
CA ILE A 130 3.77 -17.35 5.90
C ILE A 130 5.23 -17.30 6.35
N THR A 131 5.65 -16.19 6.98
CA THR A 131 7.05 -15.98 7.37
C THR A 131 7.41 -16.65 8.70
N GLY A 132 6.44 -16.82 9.60
CA GLY A 132 6.67 -17.22 10.99
C GLY A 132 7.36 -16.15 11.84
N VAL A 133 7.43 -14.90 11.35
CA VAL A 133 8.14 -13.79 12.00
C VAL A 133 7.15 -12.70 12.34
N GLU A 134 6.98 -12.44 13.63
CA GLU A 134 6.16 -11.34 14.13
C GLU A 134 6.90 -9.99 14.03
N GLY A 135 6.17 -8.92 13.75
CA GLY A 135 6.70 -7.56 13.66
C GLY A 135 5.92 -6.54 14.47
N ARG A 136 6.45 -5.31 14.51
CA ARG A 136 5.77 -4.16 15.13
C ARG A 136 5.24 -3.22 14.06
N LEU A 137 4.06 -2.66 14.27
CA LEU A 137 3.47 -1.66 13.37
C LEU A 137 3.77 -0.25 13.87
N CYS A 138 4.26 0.61 12.99
CA CYS A 138 4.39 2.05 13.20
C CYS A 138 3.82 2.84 12.02
N PHE A 139 3.70 4.15 12.21
CA PHE A 139 3.09 5.04 11.22
C PHE A 139 3.99 6.22 10.84
N GLN A 140 4.20 6.40 9.53
CA GLN A 140 5.04 7.46 8.97
C GLN A 140 4.21 8.65 8.45
N SER A 141 4.91 9.72 8.07
CA SER A 141 4.36 10.87 7.33
C SER A 141 3.16 11.59 7.97
N ARG A 142 3.24 11.81 9.29
CA ARG A 142 2.26 12.66 10.00
C ARG A 142 2.47 14.14 9.64
N SER A 143 1.39 14.91 9.50
CA SER A 143 1.47 16.34 9.20
C SER A 143 0.39 17.17 9.91
N GLY A 144 0.74 18.35 10.41
CA GLY A 144 -0.22 19.24 11.05
C GLY A 144 -0.73 18.79 12.44
N PRO A 145 -1.54 19.64 13.10
CA PRO A 145 -1.76 19.59 14.54
C PRO A 145 -2.96 18.72 14.95
N VAL A 146 -3.11 17.53 14.36
CA VAL A 146 -4.19 16.59 14.72
C VAL A 146 -3.64 15.35 15.42
N GLU A 147 -4.51 14.59 16.09
CA GLU A 147 -4.15 13.30 16.67
C GLU A 147 -3.95 12.26 15.54
N TRP A 148 -2.76 11.67 15.46
CA TRP A 148 -2.37 10.69 14.44
C TRP A 148 -2.20 9.30 15.02
N LEU A 149 -2.34 8.27 14.19
CA LEU A 149 -2.07 6.89 14.58
C LEU A 149 -0.62 6.72 15.08
N SER A 150 -0.47 5.96 16.16
CA SER A 150 0.78 5.78 16.90
C SER A 150 1.17 4.32 17.11
N PRO A 151 2.47 4.03 17.36
CA PRO A 151 3.60 4.97 17.43
C PRO A 151 4.03 5.51 16.05
N SER A 152 4.68 6.66 16.02
CA SER A 152 5.31 7.16 14.78
C SER A 152 6.53 6.31 14.45
N THR A 153 7.01 6.37 13.21
CA THR A 153 8.27 5.71 12.87
C THR A 153 9.44 6.21 13.73
N PRO A 154 9.64 7.53 13.95
CA PRO A 154 10.64 8.02 14.90
C PRO A 154 10.45 7.51 16.34
N GLU A 155 9.23 7.56 16.88
CA GLU A 155 8.92 7.04 18.23
C GLU A 155 9.24 5.53 18.34
N MET A 156 8.92 4.76 17.30
CA MET A 156 9.23 3.32 17.25
C MET A 156 10.74 3.08 17.28
N LEU A 157 11.53 3.84 16.51
CA LEU A 157 12.99 3.69 16.51
C LEU A 157 13.60 4.02 17.88
N GLU A 158 13.13 5.06 18.55
CA GLU A 158 13.55 5.39 19.92
C GLU A 158 13.21 4.28 20.92
N GLN A 159 12.00 3.72 20.83
CA GLN A 159 11.57 2.60 21.67
C GLN A 159 12.47 1.37 21.45
N LEU A 160 12.70 0.98 20.20
CA LEU A 160 13.53 -0.18 19.86
C LEU A 160 15.00 0.01 20.31
N ALA A 161 15.53 1.22 20.17
CA ALA A 161 16.87 1.54 20.67
C ALA A 161 16.96 1.41 22.20
N GLY A 162 15.94 1.89 22.92
CA GLY A 162 15.83 1.74 24.39
C GLY A 162 15.72 0.28 24.84
N GLU A 163 15.16 -0.58 24.00
CA GLU A 163 15.10 -2.04 24.21
C GLU A 163 16.40 -2.77 23.81
N GLY A 164 17.39 -2.06 23.29
CA GLY A 164 18.68 -2.62 22.92
C GLY A 164 18.71 -3.31 21.55
N VAL A 165 17.68 -3.12 20.72
CA VAL A 165 17.65 -3.62 19.33
C VAL A 165 18.83 -3.03 18.54
N LYS A 166 19.43 -3.85 17.68
CA LYS A 166 20.58 -3.46 16.84
C LYS A 166 20.29 -3.50 15.35
N ASN A 167 19.36 -4.34 14.91
CA ASN A 167 19.00 -4.49 13.52
C ASN A 167 17.49 -4.36 13.34
N VAL A 168 17.08 -3.52 12.41
CA VAL A 168 15.68 -3.28 12.06
C VAL A 168 15.50 -3.54 10.58
N LEU A 169 14.58 -4.44 10.23
CA LEU A 169 14.08 -4.57 8.86
C LEU A 169 12.71 -3.92 8.76
N MET A 170 12.62 -2.84 7.98
CA MET A 170 11.40 -2.10 7.76
C MET A 170 10.66 -2.58 6.51
N VAL A 171 9.34 -2.79 6.61
CA VAL A 171 8.47 -3.18 5.50
C VAL A 171 7.50 -2.04 5.22
N PRO A 172 7.65 -1.32 4.08
CA PRO A 172 6.64 -0.37 3.64
C PRO A 172 5.38 -1.13 3.22
N ILE A 173 4.39 -1.22 4.11
CA ILE A 173 3.26 -2.14 3.90
C ILE A 173 2.09 -1.48 3.17
N SER A 174 1.88 -0.18 3.31
CA SER A 174 0.66 0.51 2.86
C SER A 174 0.72 1.04 1.41
N PHE A 175 1.78 0.75 0.66
CA PHE A 175 1.97 1.16 -0.74
C PHE A 175 2.74 0.11 -1.54
N VAL A 176 2.57 0.12 -2.85
CA VAL A 176 3.04 -0.97 -3.74
C VAL A 176 4.27 -0.61 -4.58
N SER A 177 4.65 0.66 -4.66
CA SER A 177 5.77 1.13 -5.46
C SER A 177 6.62 2.08 -4.64
N ASP A 178 7.85 2.34 -5.09
CA ASP A 178 8.66 3.40 -4.50
C ASP A 178 8.02 4.78 -4.67
N HIS A 179 8.20 5.62 -3.65
CA HIS A 179 7.73 6.99 -3.56
C HIS A 179 8.55 7.75 -2.50
N VAL A 180 8.16 8.98 -2.16
CA VAL A 180 8.95 9.83 -1.25
C VAL A 180 9.08 9.23 0.15
N GLU A 181 8.02 8.64 0.69
CA GLU A 181 8.06 7.94 1.98
C GLU A 181 9.04 6.74 2.00
N THR A 182 9.27 6.02 0.90
CA THR A 182 10.27 4.94 0.88
C THR A 182 11.69 5.48 0.63
N LEU A 183 11.88 6.18 -0.49
CA LEU A 183 13.21 6.56 -0.98
C LEU A 183 13.85 7.68 -0.16
N TYR A 184 13.04 8.51 0.50
CA TYR A 184 13.53 9.63 1.29
C TYR A 184 13.29 9.42 2.78
N GLU A 185 12.06 9.18 3.23
CA GLU A 185 11.83 9.03 4.67
C GLU A 185 12.51 7.78 5.21
N ILE A 186 12.25 6.59 4.65
CA ILE A 186 12.87 5.35 5.14
C ILE A 186 14.36 5.28 4.82
N ASP A 187 14.72 5.40 3.54
CA ASP A 187 16.09 5.13 3.09
C ASP A 187 17.11 6.20 3.52
N ILE A 188 16.67 7.42 3.85
CA ILE A 188 17.54 8.51 4.27
C ILE A 188 17.24 8.95 5.71
N GLN A 189 16.04 9.46 5.99
CA GLN A 189 15.77 10.09 7.28
C GLN A 189 15.76 9.10 8.45
N TYR A 190 14.95 8.05 8.35
CA TYR A 190 14.83 7.02 9.39
C TYR A 190 16.07 6.14 9.46
N ARG A 191 16.76 5.92 8.33
CA ARG A 191 18.07 5.24 8.33
C ARG A 191 19.13 6.03 9.09
N GLU A 192 19.22 7.35 8.88
CA GLU A 192 20.16 8.19 9.63
C GLU A 192 19.77 8.25 11.12
N GLN A 193 18.49 8.40 11.44
CA GLN A 193 18.02 8.36 12.83
C GLN A 193 18.36 7.02 13.51
N ALA A 194 18.11 5.89 12.85
CA ALA A 194 18.45 4.57 13.38
C ALA A 194 19.96 4.46 13.64
N LYS A 195 20.79 4.98 12.74
CA LYS A 195 22.25 5.01 12.89
C LYS A 195 22.69 5.89 14.06
N GLU A 196 22.09 7.07 14.26
CA GLU A 196 22.33 7.92 15.44
C GLU A 196 21.94 7.21 16.75
N LEU A 197 20.91 6.37 16.71
CA LEU A 197 20.48 5.51 17.81
C LEU A 197 21.32 4.23 17.96
N GLY A 198 22.36 4.03 17.14
CA GLY A 198 23.24 2.87 17.20
C GLY A 198 22.62 1.57 16.65
N MET A 199 21.67 1.70 15.72
CA MET A 199 21.01 0.59 15.01
C MET A 199 21.33 0.62 13.53
N ARG A 200 21.30 -0.56 12.90
CA ARG A 200 21.24 -0.72 11.45
C ARG A 200 19.79 -0.86 11.02
N LEU A 201 19.33 0.03 10.15
CA LEU A 201 18.01 -0.07 9.51
C LEU A 201 18.20 -0.38 8.04
N GLU A 202 17.51 -1.41 7.57
CA GLU A 202 17.30 -1.71 6.15
C GLU A 202 15.80 -1.77 5.87
N ARG A 203 15.39 -1.65 4.61
CA ARG A 203 14.00 -1.91 4.21
C ARG A 203 13.91 -3.02 3.19
N THR A 204 12.74 -3.65 3.12
CA THR A 204 12.40 -4.51 1.99
C THR A 204 12.25 -3.67 0.72
N ALA A 205 12.61 -4.24 -0.43
CA ALA A 205 12.31 -3.62 -1.72
C ALA A 205 10.80 -3.42 -1.88
N SER A 206 10.41 -2.33 -2.57
CA SER A 206 9.01 -2.10 -2.94
C SER A 206 8.60 -3.07 -4.05
N LEU A 207 7.31 -3.39 -4.15
CA LEU A 207 6.85 -4.38 -5.12
C LEU A 207 7.11 -3.96 -6.56
N ASN A 208 6.96 -2.67 -6.87
CA ASN A 208 7.31 -2.08 -8.17
C ASN A 208 6.77 -2.92 -9.34
N THR A 209 7.66 -3.56 -10.10
CA THR A 209 7.34 -4.39 -11.27
C THR A 209 7.45 -5.89 -11.00
N HIS A 210 7.39 -6.32 -9.73
CA HIS A 210 7.51 -7.72 -9.35
C HIS A 210 6.47 -8.58 -10.11
N PRO A 211 6.89 -9.62 -10.87
CA PRO A 211 5.98 -10.34 -11.75
C PRO A 211 4.80 -11.00 -11.04
N LEU A 212 5.03 -11.52 -9.83
CA LEU A 212 3.97 -12.12 -9.01
C LEU A 212 2.94 -11.08 -8.58
N PHE A 213 3.38 -9.86 -8.24
CA PHE A 213 2.48 -8.77 -7.88
C PHE A 213 1.60 -8.36 -9.06
N ILE A 214 2.20 -8.20 -10.25
CA ILE A 214 1.47 -7.90 -11.49
C ILE A 214 0.45 -9.01 -11.81
N ALA A 215 0.82 -10.28 -11.60
CA ALA A 215 -0.10 -11.40 -11.76
C ALA A 215 -1.31 -11.28 -10.81
N GLY A 216 -1.07 -10.91 -9.55
CA GLY A 216 -2.14 -10.67 -8.57
C GLY A 216 -3.12 -9.57 -8.98
N LEU A 217 -2.61 -8.45 -9.51
CA LEU A 217 -3.46 -7.38 -10.06
C LEU A 217 -4.31 -7.88 -11.23
N ALA A 218 -3.75 -8.73 -12.09
CA ALA A 218 -4.49 -9.33 -13.19
C ALA A 218 -5.58 -10.29 -12.69
N THR A 219 -5.30 -11.09 -11.65
CA THR A 219 -6.27 -11.96 -10.98
C THR A 219 -7.45 -11.14 -10.44
N LEU A 220 -7.19 -10.06 -9.70
CA LEU A 220 -8.24 -9.17 -9.17
C LEU A 220 -9.19 -8.64 -10.26
N VAL A 221 -8.63 -8.23 -11.41
CA VAL A 221 -9.42 -7.73 -12.55
C VAL A 221 -10.22 -8.84 -13.19
N LYS A 222 -9.62 -10.00 -13.43
CA LYS A 222 -10.31 -11.15 -14.05
C LYS A 222 -11.45 -11.66 -13.19
N ASP A 223 -11.24 -11.79 -11.88
CA ASP A 223 -12.26 -12.23 -10.94
C ASP A 223 -13.42 -11.24 -10.88
N THR A 224 -13.12 -9.94 -10.90
CA THR A 224 -14.14 -8.89 -10.97
C THR A 224 -14.94 -8.99 -12.26
N CYS A 225 -14.30 -9.12 -13.41
CA CYS A 225 -15.00 -9.27 -14.69
C CYS A 225 -15.86 -10.54 -14.73
N ALA A 226 -15.37 -11.67 -14.21
CA ALA A 226 -16.14 -12.92 -14.16
C ALA A 226 -17.40 -12.76 -13.29
N LYS A 227 -17.29 -12.12 -12.12
CA LYS A 227 -18.43 -11.81 -11.24
C LYS A 227 -19.48 -10.90 -11.92
N GLN A 228 -19.06 -10.04 -12.84
CA GLN A 228 -19.93 -9.17 -13.62
C GLN A 228 -20.47 -9.81 -14.91
N GLY A 229 -20.04 -11.03 -15.26
CA GLY A 229 -20.40 -11.69 -16.52
C GLY A 229 -19.78 -11.00 -17.76
N TRP A 230 -18.62 -10.36 -17.60
CA TRP A 230 -17.91 -9.66 -18.67
C TRP A 230 -16.85 -10.53 -19.37
N LEU A 231 -16.58 -11.72 -18.84
CA LEU A 231 -15.69 -12.75 -19.38
C LEU A 231 -16.46 -14.03 -19.67
#